data_AF-A0A968HFQ4-F1
#
_entry.id   AF-A0A968HFQ4-F1
#
_cell.length_a   1.000
_cell.length_b   1.000
_cell.length_c   1.000
_cell.angle_alpha   90.00
_cell.angle_beta   90.00
_cell.angle_gamma   90.00
#
_symmetry.space_group_name_H-M   'P 1'
#
loop_
_entity.id
_entity.type
_entity.pdbx_description
1 polymer ?
#
loop_
_entity_poly.entity_id
_entity_poly.type
_entity_poly.pdbx_seq_one_letter_code
_entity_poly.pdbx_strand_id
1 'polypeptide(L)'
;MLTSEDLEVLSHIQQSPWEIWYNPDMELGHKIPHWRLERASPHCFDSRHWAESLMSTRTIGVSPTMKPVLTVAYMANDLRKVLLHLLKYGTAVKTDLAAACELELYLTSLASPFYLWKNGYLKEKQTEK
;
A
#
# COMPACT_ATOMS: atom_id res chain seq x y z
N MET A 1 6.37 9.83 -6.97
CA MET A 1 5.87 8.85 -7.95
C MET A 1 5.18 7.77 -7.13
N LEU A 2 3.94 7.42 -7.45
CA LEU A 2 3.25 6.34 -6.74
C LEU A 2 4.02 5.06 -7.06
N THR A 3 4.61 4.40 -6.07
CA THR A 3 5.25 3.09 -6.30
C THR A 3 4.15 2.04 -6.50
N SER A 4 4.46 0.85 -7.01
CA SER A 4 3.51 -0.28 -7.22
C SER A 4 2.68 -0.21 -8.51
N GLU A 5 3.21 0.43 -9.56
CA GLU A 5 2.62 0.38 -10.90
C GLU A 5 2.40 -1.08 -11.35
N ASP A 6 3.36 -1.96 -11.07
CA ASP A 6 3.31 -3.40 -11.35
C ASP A 6 2.07 -4.07 -10.72
N LEU A 7 1.73 -3.67 -9.48
CA LEU A 7 0.61 -4.22 -8.72
C LEU A 7 -0.74 -3.72 -9.24
N GLU A 8 -0.80 -2.45 -9.65
CA GLU A 8 -1.97 -1.86 -10.31
C GLU A 8 -2.23 -2.54 -11.65
N VAL A 9 -1.19 -2.71 -12.48
CA VAL A 9 -1.26 -3.46 -13.75
C VAL A 9 -1.76 -4.88 -13.50
N LEU A 10 -1.19 -5.59 -12.51
CA LEU A 10 -1.62 -6.95 -12.19
C LEU A 10 -3.07 -7.01 -11.73
N SER A 11 -3.53 -6.03 -10.95
CA SER A 11 -4.92 -5.95 -10.49
C SER A 11 -5.90 -5.76 -11.64
N HIS A 12 -5.53 -4.94 -12.63
CA HIS A 12 -6.32 -4.79 -13.85
C HIS A 12 -6.34 -6.05 -14.71
N ILE A 13 -5.20 -6.75 -14.85
CA ILE A 13 -5.13 -8.04 -15.54
C ILE A 13 -6.04 -9.06 -14.86
N GLN A 14 -6.02 -9.14 -13.52
CA GLN A 14 -6.87 -10.05 -12.75
C GLN A 14 -8.37 -9.75 -12.89
N GLN A 15 -8.76 -8.51 -13.16
CA GLN A 15 -10.16 -8.12 -13.39
C GLN A 15 -10.63 -8.31 -14.83
N SER A 16 -9.70 -8.58 -15.74
CA SER A 16 -9.98 -8.78 -17.15
C SER A 16 -10.38 -10.24 -17.43
N PRO A 17 -11.02 -10.54 -18.57
CA PRO A 17 -11.33 -11.92 -18.95
C PRO A 17 -10.11 -12.74 -19.40
N TRP A 18 -8.90 -12.23 -19.17
CA TRP A 18 -7.66 -12.88 -19.58
C TRP A 18 -7.33 -14.03 -18.64
N GLU A 19 -6.92 -15.16 -19.21
CA GLU A 19 -6.44 -16.30 -18.44
C GLU A 19 -5.03 -16.02 -17.92
N ILE A 20 -4.81 -16.17 -16.61
CA ILE A 20 -3.48 -16.04 -16.00
C ILE A 20 -2.88 -17.42 -15.86
N TRP A 21 -1.83 -17.68 -16.64
CA TRP A 21 -1.14 -18.96 -16.63
C TRP A 21 -0.09 -18.97 -15.51
N TYR A 22 -0.16 -19.97 -14.63
CA TYR A 22 0.81 -20.16 -13.56
C TYR A 22 1.74 -21.33 -13.90
N ASN A 23 3.04 -21.07 -13.89
CA ASN A 23 4.08 -22.10 -14.09
C ASN A 23 4.82 -22.36 -12.77
N PRO A 24 4.49 -23.42 -12.02
CA PRO A 24 5.14 -23.73 -10.74
C PRO A 24 6.62 -24.10 -10.91
N ASP A 25 7.02 -24.62 -12.07
CA ASP A 25 8.41 -25.03 -12.33
C ASP A 25 9.34 -23.84 -12.63
N MET A 26 8.78 -22.64 -12.83
CA MET A 26 9.54 -21.43 -13.08
C MET A 26 9.98 -20.77 -11.77
N GLU A 27 11.21 -21.09 -11.35
CA GLU A 27 11.82 -20.51 -10.14
C GLU A 27 12.76 -19.35 -10.48
N LEU A 28 12.62 -18.23 -9.76
CA LEU A 28 13.50 -17.07 -9.88
C LEU A 28 14.21 -16.80 -8.55
N GLY A 29 15.54 -16.86 -8.55
CA GLY A 29 16.35 -16.53 -7.38
C GLY A 29 16.48 -15.02 -7.19
N HIS A 30 15.64 -14.42 -6.36
CA HIS A 30 15.75 -12.99 -6.04
C HIS A 30 16.82 -12.74 -4.97
N LYS A 31 17.88 -12.00 -5.33
CA LYS A 31 18.92 -11.56 -4.38
C LYS A 31 18.57 -10.18 -3.84
N ILE A 32 18.15 -10.12 -2.59
CA ILE A 32 17.95 -8.86 -1.86
C ILE A 32 19.30 -8.46 -1.26
N PRO A 33 19.87 -7.32 -1.66
CA PRO A 33 21.14 -6.89 -1.10
C PRO A 33 20.96 -6.46 0.37
N HIS A 34 21.95 -6.75 1.21
CA HIS A 34 21.88 -6.50 2.66
C HIS A 34 21.58 -5.03 3.01
N TRP A 35 22.14 -4.10 2.24
CA TRP A 35 21.93 -2.67 2.47
C TRP A 35 20.43 -2.29 2.38
N ARG A 36 19.57 -2.97 1.62
CA ARG A 36 18.12 -2.70 1.60
C ARG A 36 17.43 -2.87 2.96
N LEU A 37 18.03 -3.62 3.88
CA LEU A 37 17.49 -3.92 5.20
C LEU A 37 18.12 -3.07 6.32
N GLU A 38 18.99 -2.13 5.97
CA GLU A 38 19.68 -1.27 6.95
C GLU A 38 18.96 0.07 7.16
N ARG A 39 19.08 0.62 8.38
CA ARG A 39 18.45 1.90 8.76
C ARG A 39 18.90 3.08 7.91
N ALA A 40 20.15 3.06 7.44
CA ALA A 40 20.72 4.11 6.60
C ALA A 40 20.20 4.08 5.16
N SER A 41 19.52 2.99 4.76
CA SER A 41 18.94 2.91 3.44
C SER A 41 17.63 3.68 3.37
N PRO A 42 17.40 4.45 2.30
CA PRO A 42 16.13 5.16 2.07
C PRO A 42 14.91 4.24 1.92
N HIS A 43 15.06 2.92 2.08
CA HIS A 43 14.06 1.91 1.72
C HIS A 43 13.00 1.68 2.82
N CYS A 44 13.30 1.98 4.09
CA CYS A 44 12.22 2.15 5.08
C CYS A 44 11.27 3.31 4.70
N PHE A 45 11.68 4.23 3.83
CA PHE A 45 10.79 5.25 3.26
C PHE A 45 10.03 4.75 2.01
N ASP A 46 10.45 3.66 1.36
CA ASP A 46 9.68 3.07 0.26
C ASP A 46 8.35 2.49 0.75
N SER A 47 8.29 2.04 2.01
CA SER A 47 7.04 1.56 2.62
C SER A 47 5.95 2.63 2.64
N ARG A 48 6.31 3.91 2.72
CA ARG A 48 5.39 5.06 2.61
C ARG A 48 4.74 5.12 1.23
N HIS A 49 5.57 5.07 0.19
CA HIS A 49 5.09 5.11 -1.19
C HIS A 49 4.25 3.87 -1.53
N TRP A 50 4.60 2.71 -0.98
CA TRP A 50 3.81 1.49 -1.07
C TRP A 50 2.48 1.63 -0.33
N ALA A 51 2.45 2.23 0.85
CA ALA A 51 1.21 2.44 1.59
C ALA A 51 0.21 3.33 0.83
N GLU A 52 0.74 4.34 0.13
CA GLU A 52 -0.05 5.26 -0.69
C GLU A 52 -0.71 4.55 -1.88
N SER A 53 -0.04 3.57 -2.49
CA SER A 53 -0.58 2.82 -3.63
C SER A 53 -1.65 1.81 -3.22
N LEU A 54 -1.52 1.20 -2.02
CA LEU A 54 -2.47 0.20 -1.51
C LEU A 54 -3.92 0.68 -1.54
N MET A 55 -4.16 1.96 -1.27
CA MET A 55 -5.51 2.53 -1.29
C MET A 55 -6.08 2.57 -2.71
N SER A 56 -5.26 2.93 -3.70
CA SER A 56 -5.63 2.87 -5.11
C SER A 56 -5.98 1.43 -5.47
N THR A 57 -5.07 0.48 -5.20
CA THR A 57 -5.24 -0.93 -5.57
C THR A 57 -6.44 -1.60 -4.89
N ARG A 58 -6.70 -1.33 -3.60
CA ARG A 58 -7.86 -1.90 -2.87
C ARG A 58 -9.21 -1.44 -3.41
N THR A 59 -9.25 -0.33 -4.14
CA THR A 59 -10.48 0.21 -4.72
C THR A 59 -10.64 -0.07 -6.21
N ILE A 60 -9.64 -0.71 -6.84
CA ILE A 60 -9.73 -1.26 -8.21
C ILE A 60 -10.83 -2.34 -8.18
N GLY A 61 -11.98 -2.07 -8.80
CA GLY A 61 -13.17 -2.96 -8.81
C GLY A 61 -14.29 -2.63 -7.83
N VAL A 62 -14.13 -1.62 -6.98
CA VAL A 62 -15.20 -1.16 -6.08
C VAL A 62 -16.06 -0.13 -6.80
N SER A 63 -17.38 -0.23 -6.66
CA SER A 63 -18.32 0.73 -7.24
C SER A 63 -18.05 2.14 -6.71
N PRO A 64 -18.13 3.20 -7.54
CA PRO A 64 -17.81 4.57 -7.13
C PRO A 64 -18.56 5.04 -5.88
N THR A 65 -19.81 4.61 -5.72
CA THR A 65 -20.66 4.94 -4.56
C THR A 65 -20.22 4.23 -3.27
N MET A 66 -19.60 3.05 -3.36
CA MET A 66 -19.11 2.31 -2.19
C MET A 66 -17.67 2.68 -1.81
N LYS A 67 -16.89 3.26 -2.72
CA LYS A 67 -15.51 3.73 -2.46
C LYS A 67 -15.38 4.60 -1.20
N PRO A 68 -16.24 5.62 -0.93
CA PRO A 68 -16.10 6.43 0.28
C PRO A 68 -16.38 5.63 1.56
N VAL A 69 -17.35 4.72 1.54
CA VAL A 69 -17.68 3.86 2.70
C VAL A 69 -16.50 2.92 3.01
N LEU A 70 -15.95 2.29 1.98
CA LEU A 70 -14.83 1.36 2.13
C LEU A 70 -13.55 2.08 2.55
N THR A 71 -13.34 3.31 2.06
CA THR A 71 -12.25 4.20 2.49
C THR A 71 -12.30 4.44 3.99
N VAL A 72 -13.46 4.80 4.54
CA VAL A 72 -13.63 5.02 5.98
C VAL A 72 -13.40 3.73 6.77
N ALA A 73 -13.90 2.60 6.27
CA ALA A 73 -13.69 1.29 6.91
C ALA A 73 -12.20 0.91 6.97
N TYR A 74 -11.45 1.13 5.89
CA TYR A 74 -10.00 0.90 5.87
C TYR A 74 -9.25 1.82 6.82
N MET A 75 -9.59 3.12 6.84
CA MET A 75 -8.99 4.07 7.77
C MET A 75 -9.23 3.67 9.24
N ALA A 76 -10.45 3.24 9.59
CA ALA A 76 -10.76 2.77 10.94
C ALA A 76 -9.93 1.54 11.32
N ASN A 77 -9.77 0.59 10.40
CA ASN A 77 -8.94 -0.60 10.62
C ASN A 77 -7.45 -0.25 10.74
N ASP A 78 -6.94 0.66 9.93
CA ASP A 78 -5.54 1.08 9.99
C ASP A 78 -5.26 1.86 11.28
N LEU A 79 -6.19 2.70 11.75
CA LEU A 79 -6.10 3.35 13.06
C LEU A 79 -6.04 2.31 14.18
N ARG A 80 -6.88 1.26 14.13
CA ARG A 80 -6.82 0.15 15.09
C ARG A 80 -5.45 -0.52 15.11
N LYS A 81 -4.84 -0.77 13.95
CA LYS A 81 -3.49 -1.34 13.85
C LYS A 81 -2.43 -0.43 14.46
N VAL A 82 -2.49 0.87 14.18
CA VAL A 82 -1.59 1.87 14.81
C VAL A 82 -1.70 1.79 16.32
N LEU A 83 -2.91 1.81 16.88
CA LEU A 83 -3.11 1.74 18.33
C LEU A 83 -2.56 0.45 18.93
N LEU A 84 -2.85 -0.71 18.33
CA LEU A 84 -2.33 -1.99 18.80
C LEU A 84 -0.81 -2.07 18.70
N HIS A 85 -0.22 -1.52 17.63
CA HIS A 85 1.22 -1.49 17.43
C HIS A 85 1.91 -0.62 18.48
N LEU A 86 1.35 0.56 18.76
CA LEU A 86 1.84 1.46 19.80
C LEU A 86 1.70 0.83 21.20
N LEU A 87 0.63 0.09 21.47
CA LEU A 87 0.46 -0.64 22.74
C LEU A 87 1.47 -1.80 22.88
N LYS A 88 1.75 -2.52 21.79
CA LYS A 88 2.66 -3.68 21.79
C LYS A 88 4.13 -3.27 21.91
N TYR A 89 4.56 -2.25 21.17
CA TYR A 89 5.96 -1.86 21.07
C TYR A 89 6.32 -0.62 21.90
N GLY A 90 5.36 0.24 22.24
CA GLY A 90 5.60 1.42 23.08
C GLY A 90 6.77 2.28 22.60
N THR A 91 7.77 2.47 23.45
CA THR A 91 9.00 3.23 23.13
C THR A 91 10.00 2.45 22.26
N ALA A 92 9.87 1.12 22.16
CA ALA A 92 10.76 0.26 21.37
C ALA A 92 10.64 0.48 19.87
N VAL A 93 9.58 1.17 19.41
CA VAL A 93 9.43 1.60 18.01
C VAL A 93 10.59 2.50 17.56
N LYS A 94 11.26 3.20 18.48
CA LYS A 94 12.43 4.03 18.16
C LYS A 94 13.72 3.23 18.02
N THR A 95 13.77 2.05 18.63
CA THR A 95 15.01 1.24 18.70
C THR A 95 15.02 0.14 17.66
N ASP A 96 13.87 -0.48 17.38
CA ASP A 96 13.71 -1.54 16.38
C ASP A 96 13.34 -0.97 15.01
N LEU A 97 14.17 -1.27 14.00
CA LEU A 97 13.96 -0.83 12.62
C LEU A 97 12.69 -1.44 11.99
N ALA A 98 12.40 -2.70 12.28
CA ALA A 98 11.23 -3.39 11.72
C ALA A 98 9.94 -2.77 12.29
N ALA A 99 9.90 -2.58 13.61
CA ALA A 99 8.76 -1.94 14.28
C ALA A 99 8.55 -0.48 13.81
N ALA A 100 9.63 0.26 13.53
CA ALA A 100 9.57 1.62 12.98
C ALA A 100 8.98 1.64 11.56
N CYS A 101 9.46 0.75 10.69
CA CYS A 101 8.98 0.63 9.30
C CYS A 101 7.50 0.23 9.26
N GLU A 102 7.10 -0.72 10.12
CA GLU A 102 5.70 -1.15 10.24
C GLU A 102 4.78 -0.02 10.73
N LEU A 103 5.24 0.80 11.68
CA LEU A 103 4.46 1.96 12.12
C LEU A 103 4.32 3.01 11.01
N GLU A 104 5.41 3.33 10.29
CA GLU A 104 5.38 4.24 9.14
C GLU A 104 4.41 3.75 8.08
N LEU A 105 4.41 2.46 7.75
CA LEU A 105 3.46 1.84 6.83
C LEU A 105 2.00 2.07 7.26
N TYR A 106 1.68 1.88 8.55
CA TYR A 106 0.31 2.10 9.04
C TYR A 106 -0.10 3.57 9.04
N LEU A 107 0.80 4.47 9.45
CA LEU A 107 0.52 5.92 9.46
C LEU A 107 0.32 6.45 8.05
N THR A 108 1.13 6.00 7.10
CA THR A 108 1.06 6.42 5.70
C THR A 108 -0.16 5.83 5.01
N SER A 109 -0.52 4.57 5.29
CA SER A 109 -1.79 3.97 4.83
C SER A 109 -2.99 4.77 5.33
N LEU A 110 -3.00 5.17 6.61
CA LEU A 110 -4.06 5.99 7.20
C LEU A 110 -4.15 7.40 6.58
N ALA A 111 -3.02 8.00 6.21
CA ALA A 111 -2.96 9.33 5.60
C ALA A 111 -3.19 9.31 4.07
N SER A 112 -3.05 8.15 3.43
CA SER A 112 -3.13 7.99 1.98
C SER A 112 -4.41 8.53 1.31
N PRO A 113 -5.63 8.40 1.88
CA PRO A 113 -6.82 8.95 1.20
C PRO A 113 -6.75 10.47 1.04
N PHE A 114 -6.20 11.18 2.04
CA PHE A 114 -6.06 12.63 1.99
C PHE A 114 -5.01 13.06 0.96
N TYR A 115 -3.89 12.33 0.88
CA TYR A 115 -2.85 12.57 -0.12
C TYR A 115 -3.38 12.35 -1.53
N LEU A 116 -4.05 11.22 -1.77
CA LEU A 116 -4.61 10.88 -3.08
C LEU A 116 -5.71 11.86 -3.50
N TRP A 117 -6.54 12.32 -2.56
CA TRP A 117 -7.55 13.34 -2.84
C TRP A 117 -6.93 14.68 -3.23
N LYS A 118 -5.95 15.16 -2.44
CA LYS A 118 -5.25 16.43 -2.69
C LYS A 118 -4.57 16.44 -4.06
N ASN A 119 -3.96 15.33 -4.45
CA ASN A 119 -3.27 15.19 -5.74
C ASN A 119 -4.20 14.78 -6.90
N GLY A 120 -5.50 14.61 -6.64
CA GLY A 120 -6.51 14.37 -7.68
C GLY A 120 -6.59 12.93 -8.19
N TYR A 121 -5.89 11.96 -7.59
CA TYR A 121 -5.95 10.55 -7.99
C TYR A 121 -7.34 9.90 -7.77
N LEU A 122 -8.14 10.47 -6.87
CA LEU A 122 -9.51 10.01 -6.60
C LEU A 122 -10.58 10.72 -7.44
N LYS A 123 -10.21 11.68 -8.30
CA LYS A 123 -11.17 12.32 -9.20
C LYS A 123 -11.50 11.36 -10.34
N GLU A 124 -12.79 11.14 -10.58
CA GLU A 124 -13.23 10.39 -11.75
C GLU A 124 -12.66 11.05 -13.02
N LYS A 125 -11.97 10.26 -13.86
CA LYS A 125 -11.82 10.62 -15.26
C LYS A 125 -13.23 10.69 -15.82
N GLN A 126 -13.64 11.88 -16.25
CA GLN A 126 -14.83 12.01 -17.09
C GLN A 126 -14.58 11.12 -18.31
N THR A 127 -15.38 10.06 -18.43
CA THR A 127 -15.39 9.23 -19.64
C THR A 127 -15.88 10.15 -20.76
N GLU A 128 -14.97 10.62 -21.61
CA GLU A 128 -15.35 11.17 -22.91
C GLU A 128 -16.17 10.09 -23.62
N LYS A 129 -17.43 10.43 -23.90
CA LYS A 129 -18.35 9.64 -24.71
C LYS A 129 -18.05 9.83 -26.19
#